data_AF-A0A962MD27-F1
#
_entry.id   AF-A0A962MD27-F1
#
_cell.length_a   1.000
_cell.length_b   1.000
_cell.length_c   1.000
_cell.angle_alpha   90.00
_cell.angle_beta   90.00
_cell.angle_gamma   90.00
#
_symmetry.space_group_name_H-M   'P 1'
#
loop_
_entity.id
_entity.type
_entity.pdbx_description
1 polymer ?
#
loop_
_entity_poly.entity_id
_entity_poly.type
_entity_poly.pdbx_seq_one_letter_code
_entity_poly.pdbx_strand_id
1 'polypeptide(L)'
;MLTSIKKLADGLRQGDFSAVELARYYLARIEQHNPALNAFITVTPETALAQAEAADSRLRAGGAGPLTGIPLAHKDLFCTAGIRTSCGSRMLDNFIAPYDADVVERCQTAGLVMLGKTNMDEFAMGSSNENSYYGPVQNPWQTTAVPGGSSGGSAAAVAARLAPIATGTDTGGSIRQPAAFCGLTGIKPTYGRVSRWGMVAFASSLDQGGVLAQDAADAALLLGVIAGFDPRDSTCADQPVPDYSAQLARPLQGLRIGLPKEYFDTGLDSTVAQLCQDAIAAYQELGASVHEISLPTTAQAIPAYYIVAPAEASSNLARFDGVRYGYRCDDPEDLLDLYTRSRGEGFGAEVKRRIMVGTYALSAGYYDAYYRKA
;
A
#
# COMPACT_ATOMS: atom_id res chain seq x y z
N MET A 1 20.93 15.39 0.49
CA MET A 1 19.97 15.91 -0.51
C MET A 1 18.85 14.90 -0.66
N LEU A 2 17.59 15.35 -0.68
CA LEU A 2 16.48 14.55 -1.20
C LEU A 2 16.73 14.39 -2.71
N THR A 3 16.88 13.15 -3.18
CA THR A 3 17.09 12.84 -4.60
C THR A 3 15.84 12.13 -5.09
N SER A 4 15.11 12.75 -6.01
CA SER A 4 13.93 12.13 -6.64
C SER A 4 14.32 10.91 -7.46
N ILE A 5 13.37 10.01 -7.73
CA ILE A 5 13.66 8.81 -8.53
C ILE A 5 14.11 9.18 -9.94
N LYS A 6 13.63 10.30 -10.48
CA LYS A 6 14.09 10.83 -11.77
C LYS A 6 15.60 11.10 -11.74
N LYS A 7 16.10 11.77 -10.71
CA LYS A 7 17.55 12.04 -10.56
C LYS A 7 18.36 10.76 -10.34
N LEU A 8 17.82 9.80 -9.58
CA LEU A 8 18.46 8.49 -9.41
C LEU A 8 18.57 7.76 -10.76
N ALA A 9 17.49 7.76 -11.54
CA ALA A 9 17.45 7.11 -12.85
C ALA A 9 18.39 7.80 -13.86
N ASP A 10 18.51 9.13 -13.81
CA ASP A 10 19.45 9.88 -14.63
C ASP A 10 20.90 9.54 -14.27
N GLY A 11 21.24 9.43 -12.99
CA GLY A 11 22.58 9.02 -12.53
C GLY A 11 22.93 7.59 -12.97
N LEU A 12 21.99 6.65 -12.87
CA LEU A 12 22.17 5.27 -13.38
C LEU A 12 22.43 5.25 -14.89
N ARG A 13 21.69 6.06 -15.67
CA ARG A 13 21.88 6.17 -17.13
C ARG A 13 23.21 6.82 -17.52
N GLN A 14 23.67 7.78 -16.73
CA GLN A 14 24.94 8.48 -16.95
C GLN A 14 26.15 7.67 -16.46
N GLY A 15 25.92 6.64 -15.64
CA GLY A 15 26.98 5.84 -15.04
C GLY A 15 27.67 6.53 -13.85
N ASP A 16 26.99 7.50 -13.21
CA ASP A 16 27.50 8.17 -12.00
C ASP A 16 27.64 7.18 -10.83
N PHE A 17 26.78 6.16 -10.83
CA PHE A 17 26.80 4.98 -9.97
C PHE A 17 26.03 3.86 -10.65
N SER A 18 26.28 2.62 -10.25
CA SER A 18 25.59 1.41 -10.69
C SER A 18 24.32 1.14 -9.88
N ALA A 19 23.41 0.32 -10.43
CA ALA A 19 22.25 -0.18 -9.72
C ALA A 19 22.67 -1.03 -8.52
N VAL A 20 23.77 -1.78 -8.62
CA VAL A 20 24.33 -2.55 -7.49
C VAL A 20 24.79 -1.63 -6.36
N GLU A 21 25.52 -0.55 -6.66
CA GLU A 21 25.93 0.44 -5.65
C GLU A 21 24.71 1.11 -5.01
N LEU A 22 23.70 1.45 -5.79
CA LEU A 22 22.46 2.04 -5.29
C LEU A 22 21.68 1.07 -4.40
N ALA A 23 21.56 -0.21 -4.79
CA ALA A 23 20.91 -1.23 -3.98
C ALA A 23 21.65 -1.46 -2.66
N ARG A 24 22.98 -1.57 -2.68
CA ARG A 24 23.82 -1.68 -1.48
C ARG A 24 23.65 -0.48 -0.56
N TYR A 25 23.57 0.72 -1.11
CA TYR A 25 23.32 1.94 -0.33
C TYR A 25 22.00 1.84 0.46
N TYR A 26 20.90 1.47 -0.18
CA TYR A 26 19.61 1.35 0.52
C TYR A 26 19.56 0.17 1.49
N LEU A 27 20.15 -0.98 1.14
CA LEU A 27 20.25 -2.13 2.04
C LEU A 27 21.02 -1.78 3.33
N ALA A 28 22.14 -1.06 3.21
CA ALA A 28 22.90 -0.59 4.38
C ALA A 28 22.09 0.40 5.24
N ARG A 29 21.30 1.28 4.62
CA ARG A 29 20.38 2.16 5.36
C ARG A 29 19.28 1.39 6.08
N ILE A 30 18.72 0.36 5.46
CA ILE A 30 17.72 -0.51 6.08
C ILE A 30 18.34 -1.20 7.30
N GLU A 31 19.53 -1.81 7.15
CA GLU A 31 20.24 -2.46 8.25
C GLU A 31 20.48 -1.49 9.43
N GLN A 32 20.89 -0.25 9.14
CA GLN A 32 21.18 0.75 10.15
C GLN A 32 19.94 1.28 10.88
N HIS A 33 18.83 1.53 10.17
CA HIS A 33 17.71 2.32 10.69
C HIS A 33 16.42 1.53 10.92
N ASN A 34 16.23 0.40 10.24
CA ASN A 34 15.04 -0.42 10.42
C ASN A 34 14.87 -0.95 11.85
N PRO A 35 15.92 -1.30 12.63
CA PRO A 35 15.73 -1.75 14.01
C PRO A 35 14.98 -0.76 14.91
N ALA A 36 15.08 0.55 14.63
CA ALA A 36 14.38 1.59 15.39
C ALA A 36 12.98 1.92 14.83
N LEU A 37 12.74 1.67 13.54
CA LEU A 37 11.51 2.07 12.84
C LEU A 37 10.54 0.91 12.59
N ASN A 38 11.07 -0.30 12.48
CA ASN A 38 10.36 -1.54 12.15
C ASN A 38 9.56 -1.50 10.84
N ALA A 39 10.03 -0.72 9.85
CA ALA A 39 9.33 -0.49 8.58
C ALA A 39 9.33 -1.72 7.64
N PHE A 40 10.28 -2.65 7.77
CA PHE A 40 10.39 -3.88 6.99
C PHE A 40 10.17 -5.13 7.84
N ILE A 41 9.37 -6.07 7.32
CA ILE A 41 9.21 -7.43 7.89
C ILE A 41 10.27 -8.38 7.33
N THR A 42 10.48 -8.33 6.01
CA THR A 42 11.42 -9.21 5.31
C THR A 42 12.29 -8.34 4.40
N VAL A 43 13.61 -8.35 4.61
CA VAL A 43 14.59 -7.70 3.73
C VAL A 43 15.17 -8.75 2.79
N THR A 44 15.40 -8.42 1.53
CA THR A 44 15.80 -9.39 0.49
C THR A 44 17.11 -9.00 -0.20
N PRO A 45 18.25 -9.03 0.50
CA PRO A 45 19.52 -8.55 -0.04
C PRO A 45 19.99 -9.36 -1.26
N GLU A 46 19.84 -10.69 -1.26
CA GLU A 46 20.27 -11.52 -2.40
C GLU A 46 19.43 -11.21 -3.64
N THR A 47 18.10 -11.15 -3.49
CA THR A 47 17.18 -10.78 -4.58
C THR A 47 17.45 -9.39 -5.09
N ALA A 48 17.65 -8.41 -4.19
CA ALA A 48 17.93 -7.04 -4.56
C ALA A 48 19.23 -6.92 -5.39
N LEU A 49 20.30 -7.58 -4.97
CA LEU A 49 21.58 -7.54 -5.67
C LEU A 49 21.50 -8.24 -7.03
N ALA A 50 20.83 -9.40 -7.12
CA ALA A 50 20.65 -10.08 -8.39
C ALA A 50 19.82 -9.26 -9.40
N GLN A 51 18.74 -8.60 -8.93
CA GLN A 51 17.94 -7.70 -9.75
C GLN A 51 18.73 -6.46 -10.18
N ALA A 52 19.57 -5.92 -9.30
CA ALA A 52 20.44 -4.79 -9.60
C ALA A 52 21.50 -5.13 -10.66
N GLU A 53 22.15 -6.30 -10.58
CA GLU A 53 23.10 -6.77 -11.60
C GLU A 53 22.45 -6.95 -12.97
N ALA A 54 21.21 -7.46 -12.99
CA ALA A 54 20.41 -7.58 -14.21
C ALA A 54 20.04 -6.19 -14.78
N ALA A 55 19.70 -5.23 -13.91
CA ALA A 55 19.42 -3.86 -14.30
C ALA A 55 20.65 -3.15 -14.89
N ASP A 56 21.83 -3.31 -14.26
CA ASP A 56 23.09 -2.78 -14.78
C ASP A 56 23.44 -3.37 -16.16
N SER A 57 23.19 -4.66 -16.36
CA SER A 57 23.37 -5.30 -17.66
C SER A 57 22.43 -4.74 -18.71
N ARG A 58 21.16 -4.47 -18.34
CA ARG A 58 20.17 -3.85 -19.23
C ARG A 58 20.51 -2.40 -19.58
N LEU A 59 21.00 -1.63 -18.61
CA LEU A 59 21.49 -0.25 -18.81
C LEU A 59 22.65 -0.22 -19.80
N ARG A 60 23.67 -1.06 -19.61
CA ARG A 60 24.81 -1.16 -20.54
C ARG A 60 24.42 -1.57 -21.96
N ALA A 61 23.39 -2.41 -22.10
CA ALA A 61 22.88 -2.86 -23.39
C ALA A 61 21.99 -1.81 -24.10
N GLY A 62 21.70 -0.66 -23.47
CA GLY A 62 20.84 0.38 -24.04
C GLY A 62 19.33 0.08 -24.02
N GLY A 63 18.91 -0.97 -23.30
CA GLY A 63 17.51 -1.43 -23.21
C GLY A 63 16.77 -0.97 -21.95
N ALA A 64 17.24 0.08 -21.28
CA ALA A 64 16.69 0.54 -20.01
C ALA A 64 15.37 1.31 -20.19
N GLY A 65 14.40 1.00 -19.33
CA GLY A 65 13.19 1.79 -19.17
C GLY A 65 13.39 2.96 -18.18
N PRO A 66 12.36 3.77 -17.94
CA PRO A 66 12.46 4.96 -17.08
C PRO A 66 12.91 4.68 -15.65
N LEU A 67 12.55 3.51 -15.09
CA LEU A 67 12.81 3.09 -13.70
C LEU A 67 13.77 1.90 -13.57
N THR A 68 14.46 1.49 -14.63
CA THR A 68 15.41 0.38 -14.56
C THR A 68 16.52 0.69 -13.55
N GLY A 69 16.73 -0.23 -12.60
CA GLY A 69 17.72 -0.14 -11.52
C GLY A 69 17.25 0.64 -10.28
N ILE A 70 16.04 1.22 -10.29
CA ILE A 70 15.52 1.96 -9.15
C ILE A 70 15.05 1.00 -8.04
N PRO A 71 15.53 1.16 -6.79
CA PRO A 71 15.06 0.37 -5.68
C PRO A 71 13.62 0.70 -5.27
N LEU A 72 12.86 -0.28 -4.81
CA LEU A 72 11.55 -0.08 -4.21
C LEU A 72 11.30 -1.06 -3.06
N ALA A 73 10.28 -0.76 -2.26
CA ALA A 73 9.73 -1.68 -1.28
C ALA A 73 8.27 -2.06 -1.62
N HIS A 74 7.88 -3.28 -1.33
CA HIS A 74 6.49 -3.74 -1.50
C HIS A 74 5.81 -3.91 -0.15
N LYS A 75 4.57 -3.44 0.01
CA LYS A 75 3.74 -3.85 1.16
C LYS A 75 3.64 -5.36 1.23
N ASP A 76 3.70 -5.93 2.43
CA ASP A 76 3.66 -7.38 2.63
C ASP A 76 2.29 -8.05 2.37
N LEU A 77 1.41 -7.35 1.64
CA LEU A 77 0.15 -7.84 1.13
C LEU A 77 0.27 -8.36 -0.32
N PHE A 78 1.31 -7.96 -1.05
CA PHE A 78 1.58 -8.44 -2.40
C PHE A 78 2.38 -9.75 -2.32
N CYS A 79 1.83 -10.83 -2.88
CA CYS A 79 2.55 -12.08 -3.07
C CYS A 79 3.81 -11.84 -3.91
N THR A 80 4.89 -12.53 -3.55
CA THR A 80 6.18 -12.42 -4.23
C THR A 80 6.81 -13.80 -4.27
N ALA A 81 7.00 -14.35 -5.47
CA ALA A 81 7.39 -15.74 -5.67
C ALA A 81 8.70 -16.07 -4.94
N GLY A 82 8.69 -17.12 -4.12
CA GLY A 82 9.86 -17.55 -3.34
C GLY A 82 10.18 -16.64 -2.14
N ILE A 83 9.43 -15.57 -1.91
CA ILE A 83 9.61 -14.65 -0.80
C ILE A 83 8.41 -14.74 0.16
N ARG A 84 8.71 -14.60 1.45
CA ARG A 84 7.72 -14.64 2.51
C ARG A 84 6.70 -13.52 2.36
N THR A 85 5.42 -13.86 2.42
CA THR A 85 4.31 -12.89 2.38
C THR A 85 3.36 -13.16 3.56
N SER A 86 3.48 -12.37 4.62
CA SER A 86 2.84 -12.65 5.91
C SER A 86 1.59 -11.81 6.19
N CYS A 87 1.35 -10.74 5.42
CA CYS A 87 0.31 -9.76 5.69
C CYS A 87 0.37 -9.15 7.10
N GLY A 88 1.56 -9.11 7.72
CA GLY A 88 1.74 -8.66 9.10
C GLY A 88 1.09 -9.57 10.14
N SER A 89 0.85 -10.84 9.81
CA SER A 89 0.08 -11.79 10.64
C SER A 89 0.85 -13.06 10.96
N ARG A 90 0.62 -13.60 12.17
CA ARG A 90 1.06 -14.96 12.54
C ARG A 90 0.47 -16.01 11.61
N MET A 91 -0.76 -15.81 11.13
CA MET A 91 -1.47 -16.74 10.24
C MET A 91 -0.68 -17.09 8.97
N LEU A 92 0.17 -16.17 8.49
CA LEU A 92 0.97 -16.37 7.26
C LEU A 92 2.47 -16.17 7.50
N ASP A 93 2.94 -16.23 8.74
CA ASP A 93 4.36 -16.01 9.09
C ASP A 93 5.30 -17.04 8.45
N ASN A 94 4.80 -18.22 8.06
CA ASN A 94 5.54 -19.26 7.36
C ASN A 94 5.18 -19.39 5.87
N PHE A 95 4.37 -18.46 5.32
CA PHE A 95 3.91 -18.55 3.93
C PHE A 95 4.95 -17.98 2.95
N ILE A 96 5.58 -18.87 2.18
CA ILE A 96 6.38 -18.52 1.02
C ILE A 96 5.47 -18.52 -0.21
N ALA A 97 5.28 -17.36 -0.84
CA ALA A 97 4.34 -17.27 -1.94
C ALA A 97 4.83 -18.07 -3.17
N PRO A 98 3.98 -18.89 -3.80
CA PRO A 98 4.38 -19.68 -4.97
C PRO A 98 4.23 -18.91 -6.30
N TYR A 99 3.82 -17.65 -6.25
CA TYR A 99 3.59 -16.79 -7.41
C TYR A 99 3.79 -15.31 -7.01
N ASP A 100 4.10 -14.48 -7.99
CA ASP A 100 4.18 -13.03 -7.84
C ASP A 100 2.79 -12.40 -7.92
N ALA A 101 2.57 -11.22 -7.35
CA ALA A 101 1.43 -10.39 -7.69
C ALA A 101 1.66 -9.67 -9.03
N ASP A 102 0.61 -9.26 -9.73
CA ASP A 102 0.74 -8.55 -11.02
C ASP A 102 1.55 -7.24 -10.87
N VAL A 103 1.33 -6.52 -9.76
CA VAL A 103 2.12 -5.34 -9.37
C VAL A 103 3.62 -5.66 -9.25
N VAL A 104 3.96 -6.83 -8.70
CA VAL A 104 5.35 -7.26 -8.53
C VAL A 104 5.95 -7.66 -9.88
N GLU A 105 5.23 -8.43 -10.70
CA GLU A 105 5.65 -8.82 -12.05
C GLU A 105 5.92 -7.61 -12.94
N ARG A 106 5.06 -6.59 -12.89
CA ARG A 106 5.23 -5.33 -13.64
C ARG A 106 6.47 -4.57 -13.19
N CYS A 107 6.70 -4.46 -11.89
CA CYS A 107 7.89 -3.81 -11.34
C CYS A 107 9.18 -4.55 -11.76
N GLN A 108 9.21 -5.88 -11.65
CA GLN A 108 10.34 -6.70 -12.09
C GLN A 108 10.59 -6.55 -13.60
N THR A 109 9.52 -6.58 -14.41
CA THR A 109 9.61 -6.41 -15.87
C THR A 109 10.18 -5.04 -16.24
N ALA A 110 9.74 -3.97 -15.57
CA ALA A 110 10.28 -2.63 -15.72
C ALA A 110 11.74 -2.47 -15.23
N GLY A 111 12.28 -3.50 -14.56
CA GLY A 111 13.65 -3.57 -14.09
C GLY A 111 13.88 -2.86 -12.77
N LEU A 112 12.84 -2.69 -11.94
CA LEU A 112 13.01 -2.19 -10.58
C LEU A 112 13.63 -3.24 -9.67
N VAL A 113 14.25 -2.79 -8.58
CA VAL A 113 14.99 -3.63 -7.62
C VAL A 113 14.23 -3.70 -6.29
N MET A 114 13.70 -4.86 -5.92
CA MET A 114 12.97 -5.05 -4.68
C MET A 114 13.92 -5.18 -3.48
N LEU A 115 13.83 -4.23 -2.55
CA LEU A 115 14.59 -4.22 -1.29
C LEU A 115 14.00 -5.17 -0.24
N GLY A 116 12.68 -5.38 -0.27
CA GLY A 116 11.98 -6.25 0.65
C GLY A 116 10.49 -5.95 0.80
N LYS A 117 9.90 -6.56 1.83
CA LYS A 117 8.49 -6.47 2.19
C LYS A 117 8.30 -5.57 3.41
N THR A 118 7.48 -4.53 3.28
CA THR A 118 7.24 -3.56 4.34
C THR A 118 6.17 -4.03 5.32
N ASN A 119 6.32 -3.62 6.57
CA ASN A 119 5.36 -3.85 7.64
C ASN A 119 4.02 -3.14 7.36
N MET A 120 2.96 -3.64 8.00
CA MET A 120 1.58 -3.23 7.79
C MET A 120 0.70 -3.65 8.98
N ASP A 121 -0.47 -3.04 9.14
CA ASP A 121 -1.49 -3.62 10.02
C ASP A 121 -1.88 -5.03 9.52
N GLU A 122 -2.15 -5.92 10.46
CA GLU A 122 -2.51 -7.32 10.20
C GLU A 122 -3.68 -7.40 9.19
N PHE A 123 -3.45 -8.10 8.07
CA PHE A 123 -4.42 -8.21 6.95
C PHE A 123 -4.97 -6.88 6.44
N ALA A 124 -4.15 -5.82 6.50
CA ALA A 124 -4.52 -4.46 6.13
C ALA A 124 -5.63 -3.82 7.00
N MET A 125 -5.94 -4.41 8.17
CA MET A 125 -7.03 -3.99 9.04
C MET A 125 -6.54 -3.09 10.18
N GLY A 126 -6.40 -1.80 9.93
CA GLY A 126 -6.00 -0.82 10.93
C GLY A 126 -5.60 0.51 10.30
N SER A 127 -5.31 1.50 11.15
CA SER A 127 -4.96 2.86 10.73
C SER A 127 -3.76 3.42 11.51
N SER A 128 -2.97 2.55 12.13
CA SER A 128 -1.80 2.96 12.94
C SER A 128 -0.58 2.05 12.81
N ASN A 129 -0.72 0.88 12.19
CA ASN A 129 0.31 -0.16 12.10
C ASN A 129 0.69 -0.81 13.46
N GLU A 130 -0.06 -0.56 14.53
CA GLU A 130 0.25 -1.07 15.86
C GLU A 130 -0.09 -2.55 16.04
N ASN A 131 -1.03 -3.07 15.26
CA ASN A 131 -1.51 -4.44 15.40
C ASN A 131 -0.72 -5.47 14.57
N SER A 132 0.38 -5.06 13.93
CA SER A 132 1.26 -6.00 13.23
C SER A 132 1.80 -7.04 14.20
N TYR A 133 1.78 -8.30 13.78
CA TYR A 133 2.39 -9.41 14.51
C TYR A 133 3.90 -9.21 14.72
N TYR A 134 4.57 -8.49 13.82
CA TYR A 134 6.01 -8.20 13.89
C TYR A 134 6.34 -6.96 14.72
N GLY A 135 5.35 -6.40 15.41
CA GLY A 135 5.49 -5.21 16.23
C GLY A 135 5.17 -3.90 15.48
N PRO A 136 4.93 -2.82 16.25
CA PRO A 136 4.51 -1.54 15.70
C PRO A 136 5.61 -0.89 14.85
N VAL A 137 5.19 -0.15 13.83
CA VAL A 137 6.08 0.73 13.05
C VAL A 137 6.10 2.11 13.71
N GLN A 138 7.26 2.76 13.76
CA GLN A 138 7.40 4.12 14.29
C GLN A 138 7.38 5.16 13.18
N ASN A 139 6.79 6.33 13.44
CA ASN A 139 6.81 7.44 12.49
C ASN A 139 8.22 8.09 12.45
N PRO A 140 8.87 8.21 11.27
CA PRO A 140 10.21 8.81 11.17
C PRO A 140 10.29 10.28 11.58
N TRP A 141 9.18 11.02 11.59
CA TRP A 141 9.13 12.42 12.04
C TRP A 141 9.00 12.55 13.56
N GLN A 142 8.44 11.54 14.21
CA GLN A 142 8.29 11.48 15.67
C GLN A 142 8.13 10.01 16.09
N THR A 143 9.15 9.43 16.72
CA THR A 143 9.19 7.99 17.02
C THR A 143 8.25 7.56 18.14
N THR A 144 7.52 8.49 18.77
CA THR A 144 6.42 8.20 19.71
C THR A 144 5.05 8.26 19.04
N ALA A 145 4.98 8.64 17.76
CA ALA A 145 3.75 8.73 16.98
C ALA A 145 3.66 7.58 15.97
N VAL A 146 2.43 7.29 15.56
CA VAL A 146 2.13 6.26 14.56
C VAL A 146 2.41 6.78 13.14
N PRO A 147 2.87 5.92 12.21
CA PRO A 147 3.05 6.29 10.80
C PRO A 147 1.73 6.25 10.00
N GLY A 148 0.61 5.97 10.68
CA GLY A 148 -0.66 5.66 10.05
C GLY A 148 -0.77 4.19 9.67
N GLY A 149 -1.87 3.81 9.02
CA GLY A 149 -2.11 2.45 8.58
C GLY A 149 -3.15 2.33 7.46
N SER A 150 -3.21 1.21 6.75
CA SER A 150 -2.43 -0.01 7.00
C SER A 150 -1.11 -0.11 6.25
N SER A 151 -0.75 0.84 5.39
CA SER A 151 0.55 0.88 4.70
C SER A 151 1.61 1.67 5.50
N GLY A 152 1.59 1.57 6.83
CA GLY A 152 2.46 2.36 7.72
C GLY A 152 3.95 2.06 7.51
N GLY A 153 4.33 0.79 7.36
CA GLY A 153 5.71 0.42 7.02
C GLY A 153 6.17 0.96 5.67
N SER A 154 5.29 0.96 4.66
CA SER A 154 5.60 1.55 3.34
C SER A 154 5.84 3.06 3.43
N ALA A 155 5.00 3.77 4.17
CA ALA A 155 5.14 5.21 4.37
C ALA A 155 6.41 5.54 5.19
N ALA A 156 6.64 4.83 6.29
CA ALA A 156 7.82 5.00 7.12
C ALA A 156 9.12 4.71 6.34
N ALA A 157 9.15 3.65 5.51
CA ALA A 157 10.31 3.31 4.68
C ALA A 157 10.67 4.44 3.70
N VAL A 158 9.67 5.05 3.05
CA VAL A 158 9.91 6.15 2.10
C VAL A 158 10.32 7.42 2.86
N ALA A 159 9.59 7.81 3.90
CA ALA A 159 9.87 9.02 4.68
C ALA A 159 11.25 8.98 5.37
N ALA A 160 11.68 7.82 5.88
CA ALA A 160 13.00 7.61 6.47
C ALA A 160 14.13 7.43 5.43
N ARG A 161 13.81 7.46 4.13
CA ARG A 161 14.75 7.25 3.02
C ARG A 161 15.42 5.87 3.09
N LEU A 162 14.66 4.84 3.46
CA LEU A 162 15.06 3.43 3.41
C LEU A 162 14.71 2.79 2.06
N ALA A 163 13.74 3.37 1.35
CA ALA A 163 13.47 3.14 -0.06
C ALA A 163 13.08 4.50 -0.69
N PRO A 164 13.33 4.73 -1.98
CA PRO A 164 12.90 5.97 -2.62
C PRO A 164 11.41 5.98 -2.96
N ILE A 165 10.82 4.81 -3.20
CA ILE A 165 9.40 4.60 -3.52
C ILE A 165 8.93 3.28 -2.92
N ALA A 166 7.63 3.18 -2.66
CA ALA A 166 7.01 1.94 -2.20
C ALA A 166 5.62 1.75 -2.83
N THR A 167 5.23 0.48 -2.94
CA THR A 167 3.82 0.14 -3.22
C THR A 167 3.08 -0.06 -1.89
N GLY A 168 1.81 0.33 -1.88
CA GLY A 168 0.89 0.15 -0.76
C GLY A 168 -0.49 -0.30 -1.23
N THR A 169 -1.40 -0.50 -0.29
CA THR A 169 -2.80 -0.86 -0.59
C THR A 169 -3.74 0.05 0.20
N ASP A 170 -4.83 0.49 -0.42
CA ASP A 170 -5.82 1.40 0.15
C ASP A 170 -7.22 0.82 -0.02
N THR A 171 -7.85 0.48 1.10
CA THR A 171 -9.23 -0.02 1.16
C THR A 171 -10.19 1.04 1.70
N GLY A 172 -9.77 1.76 2.75
CA GLY A 172 -10.54 2.83 3.38
C GLY A 172 -9.72 4.09 3.71
N GLY A 173 -8.57 4.26 3.07
CA GLY A 173 -7.59 5.31 3.40
C GLY A 173 -6.16 4.80 3.57
N SER A 174 -5.92 3.49 3.42
CA SER A 174 -4.69 2.82 3.85
C SER A 174 -3.42 3.15 3.06
N ILE A 175 -3.48 4.00 2.02
CA ILE A 175 -2.30 4.67 1.40
C ILE A 175 -2.30 6.16 1.76
N ARG A 176 -3.44 6.82 1.58
CA ARG A 176 -3.57 8.28 1.73
C ARG A 176 -3.31 8.75 3.16
N GLN A 177 -3.82 8.03 4.16
CA GLN A 177 -3.65 8.39 5.57
C GLN A 177 -2.20 8.19 6.06
N PRO A 178 -1.51 7.06 5.77
CA PRO A 178 -0.08 6.95 6.05
C PRO A 178 0.77 8.00 5.32
N ALA A 179 0.42 8.31 4.06
CA ALA A 179 1.12 9.36 3.31
C ALA A 179 0.99 10.72 4.01
N ALA A 180 -0.20 11.09 4.48
CA ALA A 180 -0.42 12.32 5.23
C ALA A 180 0.37 12.33 6.55
N PHE A 181 0.37 11.23 7.31
CA PHE A 181 1.04 11.13 8.61
C PHE A 181 2.58 11.13 8.49
N CYS A 182 3.11 10.66 7.36
CA CYS A 182 4.55 10.62 7.10
C CYS A 182 5.04 11.71 6.14
N GLY A 183 4.20 12.68 5.76
CA GLY A 183 4.59 13.81 4.91
C GLY A 183 5.02 13.40 3.49
N LEU A 184 4.25 12.53 2.85
CA LEU A 184 4.54 11.95 1.54
C LEU A 184 3.42 12.21 0.52
N THR A 185 3.72 11.90 -0.74
CA THR A 185 2.70 11.79 -1.79
C THR A 185 2.22 10.33 -1.89
N GLY A 186 0.94 10.11 -1.56
CA GLY A 186 0.30 8.79 -1.66
C GLY A 186 -0.91 8.81 -2.60
N ILE A 187 -0.93 7.92 -3.59
CA ILE A 187 -2.03 7.82 -4.56
C ILE A 187 -2.68 6.44 -4.54
N LYS A 188 -4.00 6.43 -4.29
CA LYS A 188 -4.89 5.32 -4.60
C LYS A 188 -5.54 5.60 -5.97
N PRO A 189 -5.29 4.78 -7.01
CA PRO A 189 -5.92 5.00 -8.29
C PRO A 189 -7.41 4.61 -8.27
N THR A 190 -8.07 4.83 -9.41
CA THR A 190 -9.43 4.32 -9.66
C THR A 190 -9.50 2.82 -9.41
N TYR A 191 -10.59 2.34 -8.83
CA TYR A 191 -10.82 0.89 -8.69
C TYR A 191 -10.74 0.20 -10.06
N GLY A 192 -10.00 -0.91 -10.13
CA GLY A 192 -9.74 -1.64 -11.38
C GLY A 192 -8.59 -1.09 -12.24
N ARG A 193 -7.94 0.02 -11.88
CA ARG A 193 -6.79 0.56 -12.65
C ARG A 193 -5.51 -0.26 -12.49
N VAL A 194 -5.30 -0.82 -11.30
CA VAL A 194 -4.19 -1.71 -10.93
C VAL A 194 -4.80 -3.06 -10.59
N SER A 195 -4.26 -4.14 -11.15
CA SER A 195 -4.74 -5.50 -10.88
C SER A 195 -4.65 -5.83 -9.39
N ARG A 196 -5.64 -6.57 -8.90
CA ARG A 196 -5.67 -7.11 -7.54
C ARG A 196 -5.16 -8.55 -7.49
N TRP A 197 -4.76 -9.13 -8.62
CA TRP A 197 -4.22 -10.49 -8.66
C TRP A 197 -2.90 -10.59 -7.88
N GLY A 198 -2.87 -11.54 -6.94
CA GLY A 198 -1.77 -11.72 -5.97
C GLY A 198 -1.66 -10.67 -4.87
N MET A 199 -2.59 -9.72 -4.80
CA MET A 199 -2.80 -8.91 -3.59
C MET A 199 -3.74 -9.68 -2.65
N VAL A 200 -3.30 -9.99 -1.43
CA VAL A 200 -4.14 -10.69 -0.44
C VAL A 200 -5.33 -9.81 -0.09
N ALA A 201 -6.54 -10.29 -0.40
CA ALA A 201 -7.75 -9.48 -0.28
C ALA A 201 -8.14 -9.22 1.19
N PHE A 202 -8.52 -7.96 1.46
CA PHE A 202 -9.26 -7.54 2.64
C PHE A 202 -10.74 -7.36 2.25
N ALA A 203 -11.07 -6.32 1.49
CA ALA A 203 -12.40 -6.08 0.96
C ALA A 203 -12.32 -5.91 -0.57
N SER A 204 -12.73 -6.96 -1.29
CA SER A 204 -12.58 -7.11 -2.73
C SER A 204 -13.18 -5.97 -3.55
N SER A 205 -14.29 -5.36 -3.12
CA SER A 205 -14.92 -4.23 -3.83
C SER A 205 -14.25 -2.88 -3.58
N LEU A 206 -13.32 -2.80 -2.62
CA LEU A 206 -12.72 -1.56 -2.14
C LEU A 206 -11.20 -1.51 -2.32
N ASP A 207 -10.54 -2.66 -2.18
CA ASP A 207 -9.10 -2.80 -2.21
C ASP A 207 -8.52 -2.29 -3.52
N GLN A 208 -7.51 -1.43 -3.43
CA GLN A 208 -6.76 -0.99 -4.59
C GLN A 208 -5.27 -0.82 -4.25
N GLY A 209 -4.41 -1.41 -5.07
CA GLY A 209 -2.97 -1.19 -5.02
C GLY A 209 -2.62 0.23 -5.50
N GLY A 210 -1.63 0.85 -4.88
CA GLY A 210 -1.19 2.20 -5.21
C GLY A 210 0.23 2.49 -4.74
N VAL A 211 0.58 3.77 -4.71
CA VAL A 211 1.98 4.23 -4.60
C VAL A 211 2.16 5.18 -3.43
N LEU A 212 3.32 5.06 -2.78
CA LEU A 212 3.89 6.02 -1.84
C LEU A 212 5.23 6.51 -2.38
N ALA A 213 5.38 7.82 -2.51
CA ALA A 213 6.60 8.46 -3.02
C ALA A 213 6.86 9.80 -2.30
N GLN A 214 8.05 10.36 -2.50
CA GLN A 214 8.42 11.66 -1.96
C GLN A 214 7.66 12.81 -2.65
N ASP A 215 7.40 12.68 -3.96
CA ASP A 215 6.71 13.68 -4.75
C ASP A 215 5.73 13.07 -5.78
N ALA A 216 4.92 13.93 -6.39
CA ALA A 216 3.89 13.53 -7.36
C ALA A 216 4.47 13.03 -8.69
N ALA A 217 5.67 13.47 -9.08
CA ALA A 217 6.29 13.02 -10.32
C ALA A 217 6.78 11.57 -10.17
N ASP A 218 7.41 11.28 -9.05
CA ASP A 218 7.86 9.94 -8.68
C ASP A 218 6.66 8.98 -8.51
N ALA A 219 5.57 9.46 -7.90
CA ALA A 219 4.32 8.69 -7.79
C ALA A 219 3.70 8.36 -9.16
N ALA A 220 3.68 9.33 -10.08
CA ALA A 220 3.14 9.15 -11.43
C ALA A 220 3.94 8.13 -12.25
N LEU A 221 5.26 8.13 -12.13
CA LEU A 221 6.14 7.17 -12.79
C LEU A 221 5.87 5.73 -12.32
N LEU A 222 5.84 5.48 -11.00
CA LEU A 222 5.55 4.13 -10.50
C LEU A 222 4.11 3.71 -10.81
N LEU A 223 3.13 4.63 -10.71
CA LEU A 223 1.75 4.32 -11.07
C LEU A 223 1.62 3.91 -12.54
N GLY A 224 2.38 4.55 -13.43
CA GLY A 224 2.46 4.17 -14.85
C GLY A 224 2.98 2.76 -15.08
N VAL A 225 3.87 2.26 -14.20
CA VAL A 225 4.39 0.89 -14.26
C VAL A 225 3.37 -0.14 -13.76
N ILE A 226 2.73 0.12 -12.62
CA ILE A 226 1.86 -0.87 -11.96
C ILE A 226 0.42 -0.89 -12.48
N ALA A 227 0.02 0.14 -13.22
CA ALA A 227 -1.31 0.22 -13.83
C ALA A 227 -1.40 -0.60 -15.12
N GLY A 228 -2.62 -1.00 -15.46
CA GLY A 228 -2.96 -1.63 -16.74
C GLY A 228 -3.82 -2.87 -16.57
N PHE A 229 -4.46 -3.26 -17.66
CA PHE A 229 -5.32 -4.44 -17.71
C PHE A 229 -4.52 -5.70 -17.39
N ASP A 230 -5.13 -6.59 -16.61
CA ASP A 230 -4.65 -7.94 -16.31
C ASP A 230 -5.81 -8.93 -16.51
N PRO A 231 -5.71 -9.86 -17.47
CA PRO A 231 -6.80 -10.82 -17.74
C PRO A 231 -7.07 -11.79 -16.59
N ARG A 232 -6.16 -11.89 -15.60
CA ARG A 232 -6.33 -12.75 -14.41
C ARG A 232 -7.26 -12.13 -13.36
N ASP A 233 -7.50 -10.82 -13.44
CA ASP A 233 -8.39 -10.08 -12.55
C ASP A 233 -9.63 -9.59 -13.31
N SER A 234 -10.77 -10.27 -13.11
CA SER A 234 -12.03 -9.92 -13.76
C SER A 234 -12.58 -8.54 -13.39
N THR A 235 -12.03 -7.88 -12.36
CA THR A 235 -12.40 -6.51 -11.98
C THR A 235 -11.44 -5.45 -12.52
N CYS A 236 -10.34 -5.88 -13.14
CA CYS A 236 -9.39 -4.98 -13.76
C CYS A 236 -10.00 -4.37 -15.02
N ALA A 237 -9.98 -3.05 -15.11
CA ALA A 237 -10.58 -2.32 -16.21
C ALA A 237 -9.70 -2.42 -17.45
N ASP A 238 -10.26 -2.88 -18.56
CA ASP A 238 -9.62 -2.84 -19.87
C ASP A 238 -9.65 -1.41 -20.41
N GLN A 239 -8.73 -0.58 -19.89
CA GLN A 239 -8.59 0.82 -20.24
C GLN A 239 -7.10 1.13 -20.44
N PRO A 240 -6.72 1.80 -21.54
CA PRO A 240 -5.35 2.24 -21.75
C PRO A 240 -4.81 3.00 -20.53
N VAL A 241 -3.55 2.77 -20.21
CA VAL A 241 -2.84 3.52 -19.16
C VAL A 241 -2.38 4.83 -19.79
N PRO A 242 -2.87 5.99 -19.30
CA PRO A 242 -2.38 7.27 -19.80
C PRO A 242 -0.95 7.49 -19.32
N ASP A 243 -0.17 8.27 -20.08
CA ASP A 243 1.09 8.79 -19.58
C ASP A 243 0.81 9.85 -18.50
N TYR A 244 0.81 9.41 -17.25
CA TYR A 244 0.58 10.30 -16.10
C TYR A 244 1.64 11.39 -15.98
N SER A 245 2.86 11.13 -16.47
CA SER A 245 3.97 12.08 -16.36
C SER A 245 3.86 13.23 -17.36
N ALA A 246 3.22 12.99 -18.52
CA ALA A 246 3.06 13.99 -19.58
C ALA A 246 2.29 15.25 -19.14
N GLN A 247 1.45 15.16 -18.11
CA GLN A 247 0.58 16.27 -17.68
C GLN A 247 1.04 16.98 -16.40
N LEU A 248 2.18 16.58 -15.81
CA LEU A 248 2.64 17.11 -14.52
C LEU A 248 2.88 18.63 -14.53
N ALA A 249 3.33 19.18 -15.66
CA ALA A 249 3.64 20.60 -15.81
C ALA A 249 2.46 21.45 -16.34
N ARG A 250 1.25 20.87 -16.45
CA ARG A 250 0.10 21.59 -16.98
C ARG A 250 -0.31 22.73 -16.03
N PRO A 251 -0.44 23.99 -16.51
CA PRO A 251 -0.93 25.08 -15.68
C PRO A 251 -2.34 24.82 -15.14
N LEU A 252 -2.62 25.31 -13.93
CA LEU A 252 -3.91 25.08 -13.26
C LEU A 252 -4.98 26.10 -13.64
N GLN A 253 -4.67 27.03 -14.55
CA GLN A 253 -5.61 28.05 -15.01
C GLN A 253 -6.89 27.42 -15.56
N GLY A 254 -8.03 27.77 -14.94
CA GLY A 254 -9.35 27.25 -15.34
C GLY A 254 -9.68 25.87 -14.76
N LEU A 255 -8.82 25.27 -13.94
CA LEU A 255 -9.17 24.09 -13.15
C LEU A 255 -10.30 24.44 -12.17
N ARG A 256 -11.25 23.53 -11.98
CA ARG A 256 -12.35 23.68 -11.01
C ARG A 256 -12.14 22.71 -9.87
N ILE A 257 -12.02 23.23 -8.66
CA ILE A 257 -11.88 22.47 -7.41
C ILE A 257 -13.19 22.58 -6.65
N GLY A 258 -13.82 21.45 -6.36
CA GLY A 258 -14.97 21.37 -5.46
C GLY A 258 -14.50 21.19 -4.02
N LEU A 259 -14.99 22.03 -3.10
CA LEU A 259 -14.68 21.97 -1.67
C LEU A 259 -15.92 21.50 -0.90
N PRO A 260 -16.01 20.22 -0.50
CA PRO A 260 -17.14 19.74 0.29
C PRO A 260 -17.17 20.41 1.66
N LYS A 261 -18.27 21.09 1.98
CA LYS A 261 -18.45 21.72 3.30
C LYS A 261 -18.39 20.70 4.44
N GLU A 262 -18.80 19.46 4.18
CA GLU A 262 -18.80 18.37 5.16
C GLU A 262 -17.38 17.92 5.55
N TYR A 263 -16.32 18.34 4.85
CA TYR A 263 -14.93 18.02 5.21
C TYR A 263 -14.33 19.00 6.23
N PHE A 264 -14.98 20.13 6.49
CA PHE A 264 -14.57 21.14 7.46
C PHE A 264 -15.60 21.21 8.61
N ASP A 265 -15.97 20.04 9.12
CA ASP A 265 -16.87 19.94 10.27
C ASP A 265 -16.15 20.23 11.59
N THR A 266 -16.88 20.13 12.70
CA THR A 266 -16.36 20.39 14.04
C THR A 266 -15.36 19.33 14.54
N GLY A 267 -15.21 18.21 13.83
CA GLY A 267 -14.25 17.16 14.16
C GLY A 267 -12.86 17.39 13.57
N LEU A 268 -12.71 18.33 12.62
CA LEU A 268 -11.41 18.66 12.04
C LEU A 268 -10.59 19.54 12.99
N ASP A 269 -9.36 19.14 13.26
CA ASP A 269 -8.42 19.96 14.05
C ASP A 269 -8.18 21.30 13.35
N SER A 270 -8.22 22.39 14.12
CA SER A 270 -8.08 23.76 13.59
C SER A 270 -6.75 24.01 12.87
N THR A 271 -5.66 23.34 13.27
CA THR A 271 -4.36 23.43 12.61
C THR A 271 -4.42 22.78 11.24
N VAL A 272 -5.05 21.60 11.14
CA VAL A 272 -5.23 20.90 9.86
C VAL A 272 -6.16 21.69 8.95
N ALA A 273 -7.25 22.24 9.50
CA ALA A 273 -8.17 23.11 8.76
C ALA A 273 -7.42 24.30 8.15
N GLN A 274 -6.57 24.98 8.92
CA GLN A 274 -5.78 26.11 8.43
C GLN A 274 -4.80 25.69 7.34
N LEU A 275 -4.07 24.58 7.51
CA LEU A 275 -3.15 24.07 6.48
C LEU A 275 -3.88 23.73 5.17
N CYS A 276 -5.10 23.18 5.25
CA CYS A 276 -5.92 22.96 4.08
C CYS A 276 -6.35 24.29 3.41
N GLN A 277 -6.72 25.30 4.20
CA GLN A 277 -7.07 26.62 3.67
C GLN A 277 -5.88 27.29 2.97
N ASP A 278 -4.68 27.19 3.54
CA ASP A 278 -3.45 27.72 2.93
C ASP A 278 -3.16 27.02 1.59
N ALA A 279 -3.34 25.70 1.53
CA ALA A 279 -3.20 24.94 0.28
C ALA A 279 -4.25 25.35 -0.78
N ILE A 280 -5.50 25.58 -0.36
CA ILE A 280 -6.58 26.07 -1.23
C ILE A 280 -6.24 27.45 -1.80
N ALA A 281 -5.73 28.37 -0.98
CA ALA A 281 -5.28 29.68 -1.42
C ALA A 281 -4.16 29.58 -2.46
N ALA A 282 -3.16 28.71 -2.24
CA ALA A 282 -2.10 28.46 -3.22
C ALA A 282 -2.67 27.96 -4.57
N TYR A 283 -3.68 27.08 -4.56
CA TYR A 283 -4.34 26.66 -5.80
C TYR A 283 -5.05 27.81 -6.52
N GLN A 284 -5.68 28.73 -5.78
CA GLN A 284 -6.33 29.92 -6.36
C GLN A 284 -5.30 30.87 -6.98
N GLU A 285 -4.16 31.10 -6.31
CA GLU A 285 -3.04 31.90 -6.85
C GLU A 285 -2.48 31.32 -8.14
N LEU A 286 -2.48 29.99 -8.28
CA LEU A 286 -2.08 29.26 -9.50
C LEU A 286 -3.15 29.27 -10.62
N GLY A 287 -4.28 29.94 -10.41
CA GLY A 287 -5.32 30.16 -11.42
C GLY A 287 -6.49 29.16 -11.39
N ALA A 288 -6.56 28.29 -10.37
CA ALA A 288 -7.71 27.43 -10.17
C ALA A 288 -8.90 28.21 -9.59
N SER A 289 -10.12 27.76 -9.90
CA SER A 289 -11.35 28.24 -9.28
C SER A 289 -11.84 27.25 -8.23
N VAL A 290 -12.19 27.74 -7.04
CA VAL A 290 -12.66 26.92 -5.92
C VAL A 290 -14.13 27.20 -5.68
N HIS A 291 -14.92 26.14 -5.61
CA HIS A 291 -16.37 26.19 -5.45
C HIS A 291 -16.77 25.34 -4.26
N GLU A 292 -17.49 25.91 -3.29
CA GLU A 292 -18.11 25.11 -2.25
C GLU A 292 -19.15 24.16 -2.87
N ILE A 293 -19.12 22.89 -2.44
CA ILE A 293 -20.10 21.86 -2.82
C ILE A 293 -20.61 21.14 -1.58
N SER A 294 -21.66 20.33 -1.74
CA SER A 294 -22.22 19.52 -0.66
C SER A 294 -22.20 18.05 -1.03
N LEU A 295 -21.68 17.24 -0.11
CA LEU A 295 -21.72 15.78 -0.10
C LEU A 295 -22.46 15.34 1.18
N PRO A 296 -23.79 15.46 1.22
CA PRO A 296 -24.58 15.32 2.45
C PRO A 296 -24.53 13.90 3.03
N THR A 297 -24.07 12.92 2.25
CA THR A 297 -23.92 11.52 2.67
C THR A 297 -22.54 11.17 3.24
N THR A 298 -21.65 12.16 3.43
CA THR A 298 -20.28 11.94 3.94
C THR A 298 -20.28 11.27 5.31
N ALA A 299 -21.17 11.68 6.21
CA ALA A 299 -21.26 11.13 7.56
C ALA A 299 -21.60 9.62 7.58
N GLN A 300 -22.27 9.12 6.54
CA GLN A 300 -22.62 7.70 6.41
C GLN A 300 -21.48 6.85 5.82
N ALA A 301 -20.42 7.45 5.28
CA ALA A 301 -19.35 6.72 4.61
C ALA A 301 -18.58 5.79 5.56
N ILE A 302 -18.24 6.28 6.77
CA ILE A 302 -17.54 5.48 7.79
C ILE A 302 -18.39 4.28 8.25
N PRO A 303 -19.65 4.44 8.71
CA PRO A 303 -20.44 3.29 9.14
C PRO A 303 -20.73 2.31 7.98
N ALA A 304 -20.98 2.79 6.75
CA ALA A 304 -21.15 1.91 5.60
C ALA A 304 -19.86 1.10 5.31
N TYR A 305 -18.70 1.74 5.34
CA TYR A 305 -17.40 1.07 5.19
C TYR A 305 -17.18 -0.02 6.25
N TYR A 306 -17.51 0.27 7.51
CA TYR A 306 -17.40 -0.69 8.62
C TYR A 306 -18.48 -1.79 8.62
N ILE A 307 -19.38 -1.81 7.64
CA ILE A 307 -20.25 -2.95 7.33
C ILE A 307 -19.72 -3.70 6.11
N VAL A 308 -19.50 -3.02 4.99
CA VAL A 308 -19.08 -3.62 3.72
C VAL A 308 -17.71 -4.30 3.88
N ALA A 309 -16.71 -3.59 4.39
CA ALA A 309 -15.35 -4.12 4.44
C ALA A 309 -15.23 -5.33 5.40
N PRO A 310 -15.79 -5.32 6.63
CA PRO A 310 -15.80 -6.51 7.48
C PRO A 310 -16.61 -7.68 6.91
N ALA A 311 -17.74 -7.42 6.26
CA ALA A 311 -18.55 -8.47 5.61
C ALA A 311 -17.74 -9.19 4.54
N GLU A 312 -17.13 -8.47 3.61
CA GLU A 312 -16.26 -9.07 2.60
C GLU A 312 -15.05 -9.77 3.23
N ALA A 313 -14.43 -9.17 4.25
CA ALA A 313 -13.32 -9.77 4.96
C ALA A 313 -13.68 -11.11 5.61
N SER A 314 -14.86 -11.23 6.21
CA SER A 314 -15.31 -12.49 6.83
C SER A 314 -15.38 -13.65 5.83
N SER A 315 -15.69 -13.35 4.56
CA SER A 315 -15.67 -14.33 3.47
C SER A 315 -14.26 -14.53 2.91
N ASN A 316 -13.56 -13.44 2.58
CA ASN A 316 -12.23 -13.46 1.99
C ASN A 316 -11.21 -14.22 2.88
N LEU A 317 -11.25 -14.00 4.20
CA LEU A 317 -10.35 -14.64 5.16
C LEU A 317 -10.82 -16.03 5.61
N ALA A 318 -11.98 -16.52 5.15
CA ALA A 318 -12.44 -17.88 5.47
C ALA A 318 -11.49 -18.97 4.94
N ARG A 319 -10.72 -18.66 3.88
CA ARG A 319 -9.73 -19.56 3.27
C ARG A 319 -8.53 -19.89 4.16
N PHE A 320 -8.28 -19.10 5.21
CA PHE A 320 -7.17 -19.30 6.13
C PHE A 320 -7.62 -20.23 7.26
N ASP A 321 -7.28 -21.49 7.06
CA ASP A 321 -7.72 -22.61 7.88
C ASP A 321 -6.56 -23.49 8.39
N GLY A 322 -5.33 -23.20 7.96
CA GLY A 322 -4.16 -24.04 8.23
C GLY A 322 -4.14 -25.36 7.47
N VAL A 323 -5.10 -25.65 6.58
CA VAL A 323 -5.18 -26.92 5.86
C VAL A 323 -4.17 -26.97 4.72
N ARG A 324 -4.15 -25.94 3.87
CA ARG A 324 -3.32 -25.93 2.65
C ARG A 324 -2.01 -25.17 2.84
N TYR A 325 -2.01 -24.14 3.66
CA TYR A 325 -0.87 -23.23 3.87
C TYR A 325 -1.10 -22.38 5.13
N GLY A 326 -0.05 -21.69 5.56
CA GLY A 326 -0.10 -20.80 6.72
C GLY A 326 0.04 -21.53 8.06
N TYR A 327 -0.44 -20.88 9.11
CA TYR A 327 -0.43 -21.39 10.46
C TYR A 327 -1.47 -22.50 10.65
N ARG A 328 -1.04 -23.60 11.26
CA ARG A 328 -1.88 -24.68 11.77
C ARG A 328 -1.59 -24.83 13.26
N CYS A 329 -2.64 -24.97 14.08
CA CYS A 329 -2.47 -25.29 15.49
C CYS A 329 -1.81 -26.66 15.66
N ASP A 330 -1.06 -26.82 16.74
CA ASP A 330 -0.43 -28.11 17.07
C ASP A 330 -1.47 -29.11 17.58
N ASP A 331 -1.33 -30.37 17.16
CA ASP A 331 -2.11 -31.53 17.59
C ASP A 331 -3.64 -31.30 17.67
N PRO A 332 -4.33 -31.05 16.53
CA PRO A 332 -5.79 -30.87 16.52
C PRO A 332 -6.53 -32.15 16.96
N GLU A 333 -7.47 -32.03 17.90
CA GLU A 333 -8.27 -33.15 18.39
C GLU A 333 -9.22 -33.67 17.30
N ASP A 334 -9.81 -32.74 16.55
CA ASP A 334 -10.67 -33.01 15.41
C ASP A 334 -10.63 -31.86 14.38
N LEU A 335 -11.49 -31.95 13.36
CA LEU A 335 -11.55 -30.94 12.29
C LEU A 335 -12.07 -29.58 12.78
N LEU A 336 -13.02 -29.56 13.72
CA LEU A 336 -13.57 -28.31 14.25
C LEU A 336 -12.52 -27.61 15.12
N ASP A 337 -11.81 -28.37 15.96
CA ASP A 337 -10.69 -27.90 16.76
C ASP A 337 -9.58 -27.32 15.88
N LEU A 338 -9.19 -28.03 14.81
CA LEU A 338 -8.23 -27.53 13.81
C LEU A 338 -8.62 -26.13 13.30
N TYR A 339 -9.84 -25.97 12.80
CA TYR A 339 -10.27 -24.68 12.25
C TYR A 339 -10.34 -23.59 13.31
N THR A 340 -10.94 -23.89 14.46
CA THR A 340 -11.19 -22.89 15.51
C THR A 340 -9.90 -22.46 16.20
N ARG A 341 -9.01 -23.40 16.57
CA ARG A 341 -7.71 -23.06 17.18
C ARG A 341 -6.74 -22.42 16.19
N SER A 342 -6.56 -22.96 14.98
CA SER A 342 -5.65 -22.33 14.00
C SER A 342 -6.04 -20.87 13.73
N ARG A 343 -7.32 -20.58 13.58
CA ARG A 343 -7.83 -19.21 13.39
C ARG A 343 -7.77 -18.38 14.67
N GLY A 344 -8.09 -18.98 15.82
CA GLY A 344 -8.08 -18.31 17.13
C GLY A 344 -6.68 -17.86 17.55
N GLU A 345 -5.69 -18.70 17.29
CA GLU A 345 -4.27 -18.51 17.62
C GLU A 345 -3.51 -17.72 16.54
N GLY A 346 -3.92 -17.86 15.27
CA GLY A 346 -3.23 -17.24 14.13
C GLY A 346 -3.67 -15.81 13.81
N PHE A 347 -4.93 -15.43 14.06
CA PHE A 347 -5.40 -14.06 13.87
C PHE A 347 -5.33 -13.22 15.14
N GLY A 348 -4.88 -11.98 15.01
CA GLY A 348 -4.95 -10.97 16.06
C GLY A 348 -6.37 -10.47 16.33
N ALA A 349 -6.50 -9.64 17.37
CA ALA A 349 -7.80 -9.24 17.91
C ALA A 349 -8.63 -8.38 16.93
N GLU A 350 -8.00 -7.48 16.18
CA GLU A 350 -8.70 -6.61 15.21
C GLU A 350 -9.27 -7.42 14.04
N VAL A 351 -8.48 -8.34 13.49
CA VAL A 351 -8.93 -9.23 12.42
C VAL A 351 -10.10 -10.09 12.88
N LYS A 352 -10.01 -10.69 14.07
CA LYS A 352 -11.12 -11.46 14.66
C LYS A 352 -12.37 -10.61 14.86
N ARG A 353 -12.25 -9.37 15.35
CA ARG A 353 -13.39 -8.43 15.48
C ARG A 353 -14.09 -8.19 14.15
N ARG A 354 -13.33 -7.91 13.08
CA ARG A 354 -13.92 -7.66 11.75
C ARG A 354 -14.57 -8.92 11.18
N ILE A 355 -13.98 -10.09 11.36
CA ILE A 355 -14.59 -11.36 10.95
C ILE A 355 -15.93 -11.57 11.68
N MET A 356 -15.99 -11.32 13.00
CA MET A 356 -17.23 -11.47 13.79
C MET A 356 -18.32 -10.49 13.32
N VAL A 357 -18.00 -9.21 13.16
CA VAL A 357 -18.95 -8.19 12.68
C VAL A 357 -19.42 -8.49 11.26
N GLY A 358 -18.51 -8.89 10.36
CA GLY A 358 -18.84 -9.24 8.99
C GLY A 358 -19.75 -10.46 8.88
N THR A 359 -19.44 -11.51 9.65
CA THR A 359 -20.26 -12.73 9.71
C THR A 359 -21.66 -12.40 10.21
N TYR A 360 -21.78 -11.51 11.21
CA TYR A 360 -23.08 -11.03 11.68
C TYR A 360 -23.84 -10.24 10.60
N ALA A 361 -23.17 -9.28 9.94
CA ALA A 361 -23.78 -8.45 8.91
C ALA A 361 -24.29 -9.25 7.69
N LEU A 362 -23.68 -10.41 7.42
CA LEU A 362 -24.09 -11.32 6.35
C LEU A 362 -25.06 -12.42 6.80
N SER A 363 -25.38 -12.52 8.09
CA SER A 363 -26.21 -13.59 8.62
C SER A 363 -27.69 -13.43 8.23
N ALA A 364 -28.38 -14.57 8.15
CA ALA A 364 -29.82 -14.61 7.85
C ALA A 364 -30.61 -13.75 8.85
N GLY A 365 -31.49 -12.89 8.33
CA GLY A 365 -32.25 -11.92 9.13
C GLY A 365 -31.60 -10.54 9.29
N TYR A 366 -30.27 -10.43 9.09
CA TYR A 366 -29.54 -9.16 9.24
C TYR A 366 -28.97 -8.63 7.91
N TYR A 367 -28.83 -9.47 6.89
CA TYR A 367 -28.31 -9.10 5.56
C TYR A 367 -28.97 -7.85 4.96
N ASP A 368 -30.30 -7.81 4.87
CA ASP A 368 -31.01 -6.70 4.26
C ASP A 368 -30.88 -5.39 5.07
N ALA A 369 -30.80 -5.50 6.40
CA ALA A 369 -30.74 -4.37 7.31
C ALA A 369 -29.33 -3.74 7.40
N TYR A 370 -28.29 -4.54 7.19
CA TYR A 370 -26.89 -4.11 7.28
C TYR A 370 -26.21 -4.11 5.92
N TYR A 371 -25.85 -5.28 5.38
CA TYR A 371 -24.99 -5.36 4.20
C TYR A 371 -25.63 -4.79 2.93
N ARG A 372 -26.91 -5.07 2.67
CA ARG A 372 -27.61 -4.50 1.50
C ARG A 372 -27.90 -3.01 1.66
N LYS A 373 -28.02 -2.54 2.91
CA LYS A 373 -28.33 -1.15 3.23
C LYS A 373 -27.10 -0.26 3.07
N ALA A 374 -25.93 -0.79 3.47
CA ALA A 374 -24.62 -0.20 3.23
C ALA A 374 -24.28 -0.23 1.74
#